data_AF-J6I0F7-F1
#
_entry.id   AF-J6I0F7-F1
#
_cell.length_a   1.000
_cell.length_b   1.000
_cell.length_c   1.000
_cell.angle_alpha   90.00
_cell.angle_beta   90.00
_cell.angle_gamma   90.00
#
_symmetry.space_group_name_H-M   'P 1'
#
loop_
_entity.id
_entity.type
_entity.pdbx_description
1 polymer ?
#
loop_
_entity_poly.entity_id
_entity_poly.type
_entity_poly.pdbx_seq_one_letter_code
_entity_poly.pdbx_strand_id
1 'polypeptide(L)'
;MITDDTKIKRAVVTIKIIGVGGGGNSVIERIAEGNELDVELIAINTDAKQLAYMEEAGIKALAIGRELTKGLGTGGVADLGEAAAKGDEAKIKEVLKGADLVFVTASMGGGAGTGAAPVVAKIAKDMGILTVGVVTVPFSFEGARKKRVANEGIAKMQGNLDALIVVHNDNLMKLPENKHMTLVNAFKAADDVLRQAINCIAELILTTGEINVDFADLTSTFRQSQSGDALLGIGESQRSAIEAVQKAVESPLVEKSLTGARGLILNLSGSERMTLDDVGEATNYIRENTHPDVNIILGTIIDSSMGQTIRATIIATDFVDGVVMKAQRMEAPESKLKTESIASLEPPSFMKQPTEKVPAFASRSDFALPKFDPFHPKK
;
A
#
# COMPACT_ATOMS: atom_id res chain seq x y z
N MET A 1 48.15 14.52 13.81
CA MET A 1 46.92 13.72 13.67
C MET A 1 46.23 14.20 12.41
N ILE A 2 46.48 13.52 11.29
CA ILE A 2 45.74 13.74 10.05
C ILE A 2 44.47 12.90 10.20
N THR A 3 43.32 13.54 10.18
CA THR A 3 42.01 12.88 10.24
C THR A 3 41.86 12.00 8.99
N ASP A 4 41.55 10.73 9.21
CA ASP A 4 41.28 9.69 8.20
C ASP A 4 39.94 9.97 7.50
N ASP A 5 39.85 11.08 6.76
CA ASP A 5 38.69 11.45 5.91
C ASP A 5 38.76 10.81 4.51
N THR A 6 39.73 9.94 4.27
CA THR A 6 39.94 9.25 2.97
C THR A 6 39.17 7.94 2.82
N LYS A 7 38.41 7.50 3.82
CA LYS A 7 37.49 6.37 3.65
C LYS A 7 36.23 6.85 2.96
N ILE A 8 36.09 6.49 1.68
CA ILE A 8 34.83 6.61 0.95
C ILE A 8 33.75 5.85 1.76
N LYS A 9 32.94 6.57 2.53
CA LYS A 9 31.76 5.99 3.17
C LYS A 9 30.79 5.67 2.05
N ARG A 10 30.43 4.38 1.89
CA ARG A 10 29.31 3.98 1.04
C ARG A 10 28.10 4.83 1.44
N ALA A 11 27.41 5.42 0.47
CA ALA A 11 26.18 6.16 0.74
C ALA A 11 25.18 5.17 1.36
N VAL A 12 24.81 5.41 2.62
CA VAL A 12 23.79 4.61 3.30
C VAL A 12 22.44 5.20 2.88
N VAL A 13 21.72 4.49 2.03
CA VAL A 13 20.36 4.88 1.63
C VAL A 13 19.42 4.51 2.77
N THR A 14 18.75 5.51 3.35
CA THR A 14 17.78 5.28 4.43
C THR A 14 16.44 4.90 3.83
N ILE A 15 16.06 3.62 3.96
CA ILE A 15 14.80 3.09 3.45
C ILE A 15 13.78 2.99 4.59
N LYS A 16 12.57 3.53 4.38
CA LYS A 16 11.44 3.35 5.30
C LYS A 16 10.27 2.65 4.61
N ILE A 17 9.65 1.70 5.30
CA ILE A 17 8.50 0.96 4.81
C ILE A 17 7.30 1.29 5.68
N ILE A 18 6.30 1.92 5.07
CA ILE A 18 5.11 2.44 5.73
C ILE A 18 3.93 1.53 5.41
N GLY A 19 3.52 0.71 6.36
CA GLY A 19 2.29 -0.09 6.27
C GLY A 19 1.09 0.75 6.68
N VAL A 20 0.13 0.95 5.78
CA VAL A 20 -1.04 1.79 6.02
C VAL A 20 -2.32 0.95 6.11
N GLY A 21 -3.00 1.06 7.24
CA GLY A 21 -4.21 0.31 7.54
C GLY A 21 -3.95 -1.18 7.76
N GLY A 22 -5.02 -1.97 7.90
CA GLY A 22 -4.86 -3.32 8.43
C GLY A 22 -4.07 -4.30 7.56
N GLY A 23 -4.26 -4.26 6.24
CA GLY A 23 -3.48 -5.08 5.32
C GLY A 23 -2.02 -4.61 5.20
N GLY A 24 -1.78 -3.30 5.14
CA GLY A 24 -0.42 -2.76 5.13
C GLY A 24 0.36 -3.12 6.40
N ASN A 25 -0.31 -3.07 7.56
CA ASN A 25 0.25 -3.52 8.84
C ASN A 25 0.60 -5.02 8.83
N SER A 26 -0.24 -5.87 8.23
CA SER A 26 0.04 -7.32 8.06
C SER A 26 1.29 -7.55 7.20
N VAL A 27 1.48 -6.75 6.14
CA VAL A 27 2.66 -6.87 5.26
C VAL A 27 3.95 -6.51 6.00
N ILE A 28 3.98 -5.38 6.72
CA ILE A 28 5.19 -4.96 7.45
C ILE A 28 5.51 -5.87 8.64
N GLU A 29 4.49 -6.49 9.25
CA GLU A 29 4.69 -7.53 10.26
C GLU A 29 5.50 -8.70 9.70
N ARG A 30 5.10 -9.21 8.53
CA ARG A 30 5.82 -10.30 7.86
C ARG A 30 7.19 -9.90 7.37
N ILE A 31 7.37 -8.63 6.99
CA ILE A 31 8.69 -8.10 6.70
C ILE A 31 9.52 -8.21 7.99
N ALA A 32 9.01 -7.78 9.14
CA ALA A 32 9.74 -7.89 10.40
C ALA A 32 10.11 -9.33 10.79
N GLU A 33 9.26 -10.31 10.50
CA GLU A 33 9.49 -11.74 10.83
C GLU A 33 10.64 -12.39 10.05
N GLY A 34 11.04 -11.86 8.90
CA GLY A 34 11.99 -12.53 8.00
C GLY A 34 12.95 -11.62 7.24
N ASN A 35 13.07 -10.35 7.62
CA ASN A 35 13.91 -9.40 6.90
C ASN A 35 15.24 -9.15 7.62
N GLU A 36 16.33 -9.38 6.89
CA GLU A 36 17.69 -9.05 7.30
C GLU A 36 18.14 -7.67 6.77
N LEU A 37 17.30 -7.03 5.94
CA LEU A 37 17.62 -5.73 5.34
C LEU A 37 17.50 -4.59 6.36
N ASP A 38 18.45 -3.64 6.28
CA ASP A 38 18.49 -2.43 7.11
C ASP A 38 17.40 -1.43 6.67
N VAL A 39 16.17 -1.61 7.17
CA VAL A 39 15.00 -0.80 6.84
C VAL A 39 14.21 -0.40 8.10
N GLU A 40 13.65 0.82 8.12
CA GLU A 40 12.75 1.26 9.21
C GLU A 40 11.30 0.87 8.89
N LEU A 41 10.68 0.06 9.74
CA LEU A 41 9.27 -0.36 9.60
C LEU A 41 8.35 0.54 10.42
N ILE A 42 7.32 1.11 9.78
CA ILE A 42 6.37 2.01 10.42
C ILE A 42 4.93 1.59 10.08
N ALA A 43 4.13 1.31 11.11
CA ALA A 43 2.70 1.01 11.00
C ALA A 43 1.88 2.30 11.16
N ILE A 44 0.99 2.62 10.22
CA ILE A 44 0.06 3.75 10.31
C ILE A 44 -1.37 3.23 10.28
N ASN A 45 -2.16 3.51 11.31
CA ASN A 45 -3.54 3.04 11.35
C ASN A 45 -4.46 3.94 12.19
N THR A 46 -5.75 3.75 11.99
CA THR A 46 -6.83 4.35 12.80
C THR A 46 -7.36 3.40 13.89
N ASP A 47 -6.99 2.12 13.82
CA ASP A 47 -7.35 1.07 14.79
C ASP A 47 -6.26 0.95 15.86
N ALA A 48 -6.59 1.31 17.09
CA ALA A 48 -5.65 1.30 18.21
C ALA A 48 -5.29 -0.12 18.66
N LYS A 49 -6.18 -1.10 18.50
CA LYS A 49 -5.90 -2.49 18.86
C LYS A 49 -4.86 -3.07 17.93
N GLN A 50 -4.98 -2.81 16.63
CA GLN A 50 -4.00 -3.29 15.67
C GLN A 50 -2.64 -2.62 15.85
N LEU A 51 -2.60 -1.32 16.20
CA LEU A 51 -1.34 -0.63 16.46
C LEU A 51 -0.64 -1.11 17.73
N ALA A 52 -1.38 -1.38 18.80
CA ALA A 52 -0.80 -1.96 20.02
C ALA A 52 -0.11 -3.30 19.72
N TYR A 53 -0.75 -4.14 18.90
CA TYR A 53 -0.14 -5.40 18.46
C TYR A 53 1.14 -5.19 17.63
N MET A 54 1.20 -4.16 16.78
CA MET A 54 2.43 -3.81 16.05
C MET A 54 3.56 -3.35 16.98
N GLU A 55 3.24 -2.57 18.03
CA GLU A 55 4.24 -2.15 19.04
C GLU A 55 4.76 -3.35 19.83
N GLU A 56 3.91 -4.30 20.19
CA GLU A 56 4.29 -5.56 20.84
C GLU A 56 5.25 -6.38 19.95
N ALA A 57 5.07 -6.32 18.62
CA ALA A 57 5.96 -6.92 17.64
C ALA A 57 7.25 -6.11 17.37
N GLY A 58 7.49 -5.02 18.10
CA GLY A 58 8.68 -4.18 17.94
C GLY A 58 8.65 -3.23 16.73
N ILE A 59 7.48 -3.08 16.09
CA ILE A 59 7.29 -2.20 14.92
C ILE A 59 6.77 -0.85 15.39
N LYS A 60 7.41 0.23 14.92
CA LYS A 60 7.02 1.60 15.27
C LYS A 60 5.60 1.88 14.77
N ALA A 61 4.71 2.27 15.68
CA ALA A 61 3.30 2.49 15.37
C ALA A 61 2.91 3.97 15.46
N LEU A 62 2.15 4.46 14.48
CA LEU A 62 1.58 5.80 14.43
C LEU A 62 0.06 5.72 14.34
N ALA A 63 -0.61 6.14 15.40
CA ALA A 63 -2.06 6.33 15.40
C ALA A 63 -2.44 7.64 14.71
N ILE A 64 -3.33 7.55 13.71
CA ILE A 64 -3.93 8.70 13.03
C ILE A 64 -5.45 8.77 13.28
N GLY A 65 -6.01 9.98 13.23
CA GLY A 65 -7.45 10.20 13.29
C GLY A 65 -8.10 9.85 14.63
N ARG A 66 -7.35 9.91 15.76
CA ARG A 66 -7.88 9.54 17.09
C ARG A 66 -9.16 10.29 17.44
N GLU A 67 -9.26 11.58 17.08
CA GLU A 67 -10.45 12.39 17.33
C GLU A 67 -11.66 11.95 16.49
N LEU A 68 -11.41 11.43 15.29
CA LEU A 68 -12.44 11.03 14.33
C LEU A 68 -12.94 9.61 14.59
N THR A 69 -12.04 8.68 14.89
CA THR A 69 -12.34 7.24 14.98
C THR A 69 -12.42 6.73 16.42
N LYS A 70 -11.94 7.51 17.40
CA LYS A 70 -11.76 7.08 18.80
C LYS A 70 -10.90 5.81 18.92
N GLY A 71 -10.04 5.54 17.94
CA GLY A 71 -9.20 4.33 17.88
C GLY A 71 -9.94 3.07 17.43
N LEU A 72 -11.17 3.16 16.91
CA LEU A 72 -12.00 2.02 16.51
C LEU A 72 -11.93 1.69 15.01
N GLY A 73 -11.04 2.36 14.27
CA GLY A 73 -10.95 2.23 12.82
C GLY A 73 -12.00 3.05 12.06
N THR A 74 -11.99 2.92 10.73
CA THR A 74 -12.82 3.73 9.82
C THR A 74 -14.13 3.09 9.41
N GLY A 75 -14.41 1.85 9.84
CA GLY A 75 -15.61 1.11 9.41
C GLY A 75 -15.71 0.87 7.90
N GLY A 76 -14.58 0.90 7.18
CA GLY A 76 -14.55 0.73 5.72
C GLY A 76 -14.90 2.01 4.93
N VAL A 77 -14.89 3.17 5.57
CA VAL A 77 -15.11 4.48 4.94
C VAL A 77 -13.76 5.11 4.58
N ALA A 78 -13.47 5.25 3.29
CA ALA A 78 -12.18 5.78 2.80
C ALA A 78 -12.00 7.26 3.14
N ASP A 79 -13.03 8.08 3.01
CA ASP A 79 -12.96 9.51 3.30
C ASP A 79 -12.57 9.80 4.76
N LEU A 80 -12.98 8.92 5.69
CA LEU A 80 -12.59 9.02 7.09
C LEU A 80 -11.10 8.72 7.29
N GLY A 81 -10.54 7.76 6.54
CA GLY A 81 -9.10 7.49 6.50
C GLY A 81 -8.30 8.64 5.91
N GLU A 82 -8.82 9.27 4.85
CA GLU A 82 -8.21 10.45 4.23
C GLU A 82 -8.19 11.64 5.20
N ALA A 83 -9.33 11.92 5.86
CA ALA A 83 -9.44 12.99 6.86
C ALA A 83 -8.53 12.72 8.07
N ALA A 84 -8.42 11.47 8.52
CA ALA A 84 -7.53 11.06 9.60
C ALA A 84 -6.06 11.37 9.26
N ALA A 85 -5.61 11.00 8.06
CA ALA A 85 -4.23 11.23 7.64
C ALA A 85 -3.93 12.73 7.46
N LYS A 86 -4.88 13.51 6.90
CA LYS A 86 -4.74 14.96 6.74
C LYS A 86 -4.68 15.68 8.09
N GLY A 87 -5.52 15.29 9.05
CA GLY A 87 -5.52 15.88 10.39
C GLY A 87 -4.23 15.66 11.17
N ASP A 88 -3.52 14.56 10.89
CA ASP A 88 -2.27 14.16 11.54
C ASP A 88 -1.03 14.31 10.63
N GLU A 89 -1.08 15.18 9.61
CA GLU A 89 0.00 15.39 8.63
C GLU A 89 1.35 15.69 9.30
N ALA A 90 1.38 16.50 10.36
CA ALA A 90 2.60 16.83 11.07
C ALA A 90 3.29 15.59 11.69
N LYS A 91 2.51 14.64 12.20
CA LYS A 91 3.03 13.38 12.75
C LYS A 91 3.58 12.49 11.64
N ILE A 92 2.89 12.45 10.49
CA ILE A 92 3.32 11.69 9.31
C ILE A 92 4.65 12.25 8.79
N LYS A 93 4.80 13.58 8.68
CA LYS A 93 6.08 14.22 8.30
C LYS A 93 7.23 13.84 9.21
N GLU A 94 6.99 13.81 10.52
CA GLU A 94 8.05 13.48 11.48
C GLU A 94 8.53 12.03 11.33
N VAL A 95 7.64 11.07 11.10
CA VAL A 95 8.05 9.67 10.90
C VAL A 95 8.77 9.45 9.56
N LEU A 96 8.45 10.23 8.53
CA LEU A 96 9.07 10.15 7.20
C LEU A 96 10.45 10.84 7.14
N LYS A 97 10.77 11.69 8.11
CA LYS A 97 11.99 12.49 8.10
C LYS A 97 13.26 11.61 8.05
N GLY A 98 14.21 12.04 7.21
CA GLY A 98 15.49 11.37 7.03
C GLY A 98 15.46 10.16 6.09
N ALA A 99 14.31 9.83 5.48
CA ALA A 99 14.24 8.79 4.46
C ALA A 99 14.73 9.32 3.10
N ASP A 100 15.51 8.50 2.40
CA ASP A 100 15.85 8.70 0.99
C ASP A 100 14.83 8.02 0.08
N LEU A 101 14.31 6.87 0.53
CA LEU A 101 13.27 6.08 -0.13
C LEU A 101 12.18 5.67 0.87
N VAL A 102 10.93 5.85 0.45
CA VAL A 102 9.75 5.42 1.19
C VAL A 102 8.93 4.46 0.35
N PHE A 103 8.69 3.26 0.90
CA PHE A 103 7.66 2.36 0.41
C PHE A 103 6.36 2.65 1.15
N VAL A 104 5.26 2.88 0.42
CA VAL A 104 3.92 2.95 0.99
C VAL A 104 3.16 1.69 0.59
N THR A 105 2.85 0.84 1.56
CA THR A 105 2.10 -0.39 1.31
C THR A 105 0.73 -0.41 1.98
N ALA A 106 -0.26 -0.87 1.24
CA ALA A 106 -1.65 -0.93 1.70
C ALA A 106 -2.45 -1.97 0.91
N SER A 107 -3.44 -2.56 1.57
CA SER A 107 -4.51 -3.28 0.87
C SER A 107 -5.66 -2.34 0.57
N MET A 108 -5.96 -2.17 -0.71
CA MET A 108 -6.97 -1.24 -1.19
C MET A 108 -8.38 -1.82 -1.07
N GLY A 109 -9.38 -0.96 -1.01
CA GLY A 109 -10.80 -1.34 -0.86
C GLY A 109 -11.30 -1.30 0.59
N GLY A 110 -10.40 -1.18 1.57
CA GLY A 110 -10.74 -0.83 2.96
C GLY A 110 -10.95 0.68 3.17
N GLY A 111 -11.14 1.11 4.41
CA GLY A 111 -11.28 2.54 4.73
C GLY A 111 -9.93 3.21 5.04
N ALA A 112 -9.18 2.66 5.99
CA ALA A 112 -7.90 3.26 6.43
C ALA A 112 -6.84 3.24 5.33
N GLY A 113 -6.53 2.07 4.76
CA GLY A 113 -5.53 1.92 3.69
C GLY A 113 -5.85 2.80 2.48
N THR A 114 -7.04 2.62 1.88
CA THR A 114 -7.46 3.36 0.69
C THR A 114 -7.47 4.88 0.88
N GLY A 115 -7.88 5.37 2.06
CA GLY A 115 -8.00 6.81 2.33
C GLY A 115 -6.69 7.46 2.74
N ALA A 116 -5.92 6.79 3.61
CA ALA A 116 -4.70 7.36 4.19
C ALA A 116 -3.47 7.17 3.31
N ALA A 117 -3.35 6.06 2.57
CA ALA A 117 -2.15 5.77 1.76
C ALA A 117 -1.86 6.85 0.69
N PRO A 118 -2.85 7.39 -0.06
CA PRO A 118 -2.60 8.52 -0.96
C PRO A 118 -2.08 9.77 -0.27
N VAL A 119 -2.55 10.04 0.96
CA VAL A 119 -2.12 11.21 1.73
C VAL A 119 -0.68 11.03 2.23
N VAL A 120 -0.35 9.84 2.76
CA VAL A 120 1.02 9.50 3.17
C VAL A 120 1.99 9.59 2.00
N ALA A 121 1.60 9.03 0.84
CA ALA A 121 2.38 9.11 -0.39
C ALA A 121 2.64 10.56 -0.82
N LYS A 122 1.59 11.40 -0.83
CA LYS A 122 1.70 12.81 -1.17
C LYS A 122 2.67 13.55 -0.24
N ILE A 123 2.56 13.31 1.06
CA ILE A 123 3.45 13.95 2.05
C ILE A 123 4.91 13.55 1.80
N ALA A 124 5.19 12.27 1.56
CA ALA A 124 6.55 11.79 1.27
C ALA A 124 7.10 12.42 -0.01
N LYS A 125 6.30 12.46 -1.08
CA LYS A 125 6.68 13.06 -2.36
C LYS A 125 6.90 14.58 -2.25
N ASP A 126 6.04 15.29 -1.53
CA ASP A 126 6.19 16.74 -1.26
C ASP A 126 7.46 17.05 -0.43
N MET A 127 7.94 16.08 0.36
CA MET A 127 9.21 16.16 1.08
C MET A 127 10.44 15.88 0.20
N GLY A 128 10.24 15.53 -1.09
CA GLY A 128 11.31 15.23 -2.03
C GLY A 128 11.86 13.79 -1.94
N ILE A 129 11.22 12.93 -1.14
CA ILE A 129 11.62 11.55 -0.92
C ILE A 129 11.21 10.72 -2.14
N LEU A 130 12.07 9.80 -2.61
CA LEU A 130 11.66 8.83 -3.63
C LEU A 130 10.54 7.97 -3.04
N THR A 131 9.35 8.01 -3.63
CA THR A 131 8.16 7.38 -3.04
C THR A 131 7.58 6.32 -3.96
N VAL A 132 7.61 5.07 -3.51
CA VAL A 132 7.11 3.89 -4.24
C VAL A 132 5.89 3.32 -3.51
N GLY A 133 4.75 3.23 -4.20
CA GLY A 133 3.56 2.55 -3.69
C GLY A 133 3.56 1.08 -4.09
N VAL A 134 3.27 0.19 -3.15
CA VAL A 134 3.13 -1.26 -3.44
C VAL A 134 1.84 -1.73 -2.79
N VAL A 135 0.78 -1.88 -3.59
CA VAL A 135 -0.60 -2.01 -3.09
C VAL A 135 -1.34 -3.17 -3.72
N THR A 136 -2.31 -3.75 -3.00
CA THR A 136 -3.19 -4.80 -3.53
C THR A 136 -4.58 -4.29 -3.89
N VAL A 137 -5.15 -4.85 -4.96
CA VAL A 137 -6.57 -4.80 -5.28
C VAL A 137 -7.23 -6.06 -4.73
N PRO A 138 -8.38 -5.93 -4.04
CA PRO A 138 -9.02 -7.05 -3.34
C PRO A 138 -9.48 -8.14 -4.31
N PHE A 139 -9.69 -9.34 -3.77
CA PHE A 139 -10.22 -10.45 -4.56
C PHE A 139 -11.63 -10.12 -5.06
N SER A 140 -11.99 -10.65 -6.23
CA SER A 140 -13.33 -10.47 -6.81
C SER A 140 -14.45 -10.97 -5.87
N PHE A 141 -14.20 -12.01 -5.07
CA PHE A 141 -15.18 -12.52 -4.10
C PHE A 141 -15.45 -11.57 -2.92
N GLU A 142 -14.57 -10.59 -2.66
CA GLU A 142 -14.79 -9.59 -1.60
C GLU A 142 -15.85 -8.54 -1.98
N GLY A 143 -16.25 -8.51 -3.26
CA GLY A 143 -17.38 -7.76 -3.76
C GLY A 143 -17.01 -6.49 -4.53
N ALA A 144 -17.87 -6.13 -5.48
CA ALA A 144 -17.67 -5.01 -6.42
C ALA A 144 -17.49 -3.65 -5.73
N ARG A 145 -18.14 -3.42 -4.58
CA ARG A 145 -17.99 -2.17 -3.81
C ARG A 145 -16.54 -1.97 -3.35
N LYS A 146 -15.90 -3.00 -2.80
CA LYS A 146 -14.49 -2.94 -2.36
C LYS A 146 -13.56 -2.70 -3.55
N LYS A 147 -13.78 -3.39 -4.67
CA LYS A 147 -12.99 -3.20 -5.89
C LYS A 147 -13.11 -1.78 -6.46
N ARG A 148 -14.31 -1.19 -6.46
CA ARG A 148 -14.51 0.21 -6.87
C ARG A 148 -13.74 1.18 -5.96
N VAL A 149 -13.90 1.03 -4.64
CA VAL A 149 -13.19 1.86 -3.66
C VAL A 149 -11.67 1.72 -3.80
N ALA A 150 -11.18 0.50 -4.07
CA ALA A 150 -9.78 0.24 -4.31
C ALA A 150 -9.24 1.02 -5.53
N ASN A 151 -9.93 0.95 -6.66
CA ASN A 151 -9.55 1.65 -7.88
C ASN A 151 -9.56 3.18 -7.70
N GLU A 152 -10.54 3.71 -6.96
CA GLU A 152 -10.59 5.15 -6.62
C GLU A 152 -9.38 5.58 -5.78
N GLY A 153 -8.97 4.77 -4.81
CA GLY A 153 -7.76 5.02 -4.02
C GLY A 153 -6.48 4.92 -4.85
N ILE A 154 -6.38 3.93 -5.73
CA ILE A 154 -5.23 3.74 -6.64
C ILE A 154 -5.06 4.94 -7.56
N ALA A 155 -6.15 5.44 -8.16
CA ALA A 155 -6.11 6.64 -8.99
C ALA A 155 -5.63 7.87 -8.20
N LYS A 156 -6.00 8.00 -6.92
CA LYS A 156 -5.46 9.05 -6.04
C LYS A 156 -3.97 8.84 -5.72
N MET A 157 -3.49 7.59 -5.63
CA MET A 157 -2.07 7.29 -5.36
C MET A 157 -1.17 7.57 -6.57
N GLN A 158 -1.61 7.24 -7.79
CA GLN A 158 -0.81 7.42 -9.02
C GLN A 158 -0.27 8.84 -9.17
N GLY A 159 -1.08 9.88 -8.88
CA GLY A 159 -0.62 11.27 -8.94
C GLY A 159 0.36 11.69 -7.83
N ASN A 160 0.44 10.92 -6.74
CA ASN A 160 1.15 11.29 -5.52
C ASN A 160 2.42 10.46 -5.27
N LEU A 161 2.83 9.62 -6.23
CA LEU A 161 3.99 8.74 -6.12
C LEU A 161 4.98 8.96 -7.28
N ASP A 162 6.21 8.47 -7.12
CA ASP A 162 7.15 8.34 -8.23
C ASP A 162 6.90 7.03 -8.99
N ALA A 163 6.57 5.95 -8.27
CA ALA A 163 6.17 4.67 -8.85
C ALA A 163 5.06 4.00 -8.03
N LEU A 164 4.19 3.24 -8.68
CA LEU A 164 3.09 2.50 -8.09
C LEU A 164 3.02 1.12 -8.75
N ILE A 165 3.24 0.11 -7.92
CA ILE A 165 3.06 -1.30 -8.27
C ILE A 165 1.72 -1.72 -7.70
N VAL A 166 0.81 -2.07 -8.61
CA VAL A 166 -0.52 -2.60 -8.28
C VAL A 166 -0.48 -4.11 -8.42
N VAL A 167 -0.99 -4.81 -7.41
CA VAL A 167 -1.12 -6.26 -7.39
C VAL A 167 -2.60 -6.64 -7.30
N HIS A 168 -3.13 -7.27 -8.32
CA HIS A 168 -4.46 -7.84 -8.32
C HIS A 168 -4.44 -9.20 -7.63
N ASN A 169 -5.09 -9.30 -6.46
CA ASN A 169 -5.20 -10.58 -5.72
C ASN A 169 -5.82 -11.71 -6.55
N ASP A 170 -6.69 -11.36 -7.52
CA ASP A 170 -7.25 -12.33 -8.47
C ASP A 170 -6.17 -13.07 -9.29
N ASN A 171 -4.98 -12.49 -9.49
CA ASN A 171 -3.88 -13.15 -10.19
C ASN A 171 -3.35 -14.36 -9.43
N LEU A 172 -3.46 -14.38 -8.10
CA LEU A 172 -3.10 -15.56 -7.30
C LEU A 172 -3.97 -16.77 -7.66
N MET A 173 -5.20 -16.56 -8.14
CA MET A 173 -6.11 -17.64 -8.53
C MET A 173 -5.79 -18.21 -9.92
N LYS A 174 -4.93 -17.57 -10.70
CA LYS A 174 -4.49 -18.08 -12.01
C LYS A 174 -3.53 -19.26 -11.87
N LEU A 175 -2.83 -19.35 -10.73
CA LEU A 175 -1.92 -20.43 -10.41
C LEU A 175 -2.70 -21.72 -10.10
N PRO A 176 -2.48 -22.82 -10.86
CA PRO A 176 -3.20 -24.07 -10.67
C PRO A 176 -3.16 -24.63 -9.24
N GLU A 177 -2.01 -24.48 -8.57
CA GLU A 177 -1.75 -24.89 -7.19
C GLU A 177 -2.64 -24.15 -6.16
N ASN A 178 -3.12 -22.95 -6.49
CA ASN A 178 -3.90 -22.12 -5.56
C ASN A 178 -5.41 -22.42 -5.59
N LYS A 179 -5.88 -23.30 -6.48
CA LYS A 179 -7.32 -23.64 -6.60
C LYS A 179 -7.92 -24.23 -5.33
N HIS A 180 -7.12 -24.89 -4.49
CA HIS A 180 -7.55 -25.53 -3.25
C HIS A 180 -7.08 -24.77 -2.00
N MET A 181 -6.59 -23.54 -2.18
CA MET A 181 -6.08 -22.72 -1.09
C MET A 181 -7.21 -22.28 -0.16
N THR A 182 -6.97 -22.32 1.16
CA THR A 182 -7.92 -21.78 2.14
C THR A 182 -7.97 -20.26 2.07
N LEU A 183 -9.07 -19.66 2.53
CA LEU A 183 -9.22 -18.20 2.56
C LEU A 183 -8.08 -17.51 3.32
N VAL A 184 -7.68 -18.07 4.46
CA VAL A 184 -6.56 -17.54 5.25
C VAL A 184 -5.28 -17.56 4.43
N ASN A 185 -4.95 -18.70 3.81
CA ASN A 185 -3.74 -18.83 3.00
C ASN A 185 -3.77 -17.91 1.77
N ALA A 186 -4.94 -17.61 1.20
CA ALA A 186 -5.07 -16.69 0.08
C ALA A 186 -4.68 -15.27 0.46
N PHE A 187 -5.16 -14.76 1.60
CA PHE A 187 -4.69 -13.47 2.12
C PHE A 187 -3.20 -13.51 2.48
N LYS A 188 -2.72 -14.64 3.02
CA LYS A 188 -1.29 -14.77 3.28
C LYS A 188 -0.44 -14.69 2.01
N ALA A 189 -0.88 -15.33 0.94
CA ALA A 189 -0.20 -15.27 -0.35
C ALA A 189 -0.20 -13.84 -0.93
N ALA A 190 -1.28 -13.09 -0.76
CA ALA A 190 -1.34 -11.68 -1.16
C ALA A 190 -0.35 -10.80 -0.37
N ASP A 191 -0.29 -10.98 0.96
CA ASP A 191 0.69 -10.28 1.79
C ASP A 191 2.14 -10.66 1.39
N ASP A 192 2.39 -11.94 1.12
CA ASP A 192 3.71 -12.43 0.72
C ASP A 192 4.15 -11.89 -0.64
N VAL A 193 3.21 -11.66 -1.55
CA VAL A 193 3.47 -10.97 -2.82
C VAL A 193 3.94 -9.53 -2.57
N LEU A 194 3.25 -8.77 -1.72
CA LEU A 194 3.65 -7.39 -1.40
C LEU A 194 5.01 -7.36 -0.68
N ARG A 195 5.23 -8.28 0.25
CA ARG A 195 6.51 -8.47 0.93
C ARG A 195 7.63 -8.75 -0.06
N GLN A 196 7.44 -9.69 -0.97
CA GLN A 196 8.42 -10.01 -2.01
C GLN A 196 8.72 -8.81 -2.88
N ALA A 197 7.70 -8.05 -3.27
CA ALA A 197 7.88 -6.87 -4.10
C ALA A 197 8.74 -5.79 -3.43
N ILE A 198 8.45 -5.49 -2.16
CA ILE A 198 9.21 -4.48 -1.40
C ILE A 198 10.64 -4.97 -1.14
N ASN A 199 10.80 -6.20 -0.66
CA ASN A 199 12.12 -6.76 -0.36
C ASN A 199 12.98 -6.83 -1.61
N CYS A 200 12.41 -7.19 -2.75
CA CYS A 200 13.12 -7.28 -4.01
C CYS A 200 13.69 -5.91 -4.42
N ILE A 201 12.89 -4.85 -4.39
CA ILE A 201 13.37 -3.49 -4.73
C ILE A 201 14.37 -2.99 -3.69
N ALA A 202 14.16 -3.28 -2.40
CA ALA A 202 15.10 -2.90 -1.35
C ALA A 202 16.44 -3.65 -1.49
N GLU A 203 16.43 -4.93 -1.84
CA GLU A 203 17.62 -5.76 -2.08
C GLU A 203 18.45 -5.21 -3.25
N LEU A 204 17.80 -4.75 -4.33
CA LEU A 204 18.51 -4.11 -5.45
C LEU A 204 19.32 -2.87 -5.05
N ILE A 205 18.90 -2.19 -3.99
CA ILE A 205 19.54 -0.95 -3.51
C ILE A 205 20.62 -1.25 -2.47
N LEU A 206 20.31 -2.17 -1.55
CA LEU A 206 21.13 -2.44 -0.37
C LEU A 206 22.24 -3.47 -0.64
N THR A 207 22.05 -4.37 -1.61
CA THR A 207 23.00 -5.42 -1.94
C THR A 207 23.95 -4.96 -3.03
N THR A 208 25.26 -5.08 -2.77
CA THR A 208 26.28 -4.79 -3.79
C THR A 208 26.37 -5.96 -4.77
N GLY A 209 26.08 -5.69 -6.03
CA GLY A 209 26.27 -6.65 -7.13
C GLY A 209 27.64 -6.55 -7.81
N GLU A 210 27.91 -7.47 -8.73
CA GLU A 210 29.06 -7.38 -9.66
C GLU A 210 28.81 -6.28 -10.71
N ILE A 211 27.58 -6.19 -11.20
CA ILE A 211 27.06 -5.03 -11.93
C ILE A 211 26.01 -4.39 -11.01
N ASN A 212 26.39 -3.28 -10.40
CA ASN A 212 25.55 -2.61 -9.43
C ASN A 212 24.54 -1.70 -10.13
N VAL A 213 23.26 -1.84 -9.79
CA VAL A 213 22.24 -0.83 -10.09
C VAL A 213 22.33 0.22 -8.98
N ASP A 214 22.61 1.47 -9.32
CA ASP A 214 22.72 2.51 -8.30
C ASP A 214 21.35 3.12 -7.95
N PHE A 215 21.31 3.89 -6.85
CA PHE A 215 20.07 4.54 -6.43
C PHE A 215 19.61 5.63 -7.42
N ALA A 216 20.52 6.23 -8.18
CA ALA A 216 20.20 7.26 -9.17
C ALA A 216 19.55 6.64 -10.43
N ASP A 217 19.97 5.44 -10.82
CA ASP A 217 19.41 4.62 -11.88
C ASP A 217 17.96 4.24 -11.55
N LEU A 218 17.71 3.80 -10.33
CA LEU A 218 16.36 3.52 -9.83
C LEU A 218 15.50 4.80 -9.78
N THR A 219 16.05 5.87 -9.23
CA THR A 219 15.36 7.17 -9.14
C THR A 219 14.99 7.71 -10.53
N SER A 220 15.92 7.64 -11.48
CA SER A 220 15.71 8.13 -12.85
C SER A 220 14.68 7.28 -13.58
N THR A 221 14.75 5.95 -13.44
CA THR A 221 13.78 5.02 -14.04
C THR A 221 12.36 5.26 -13.51
N PHE A 222 12.19 5.40 -12.18
CA PHE A 222 10.86 5.65 -11.61
C PHE A 222 10.33 7.04 -11.95
N ARG A 223 11.18 8.08 -11.97
CA ARG A 223 10.76 9.46 -12.27
C ARG A 223 10.62 9.75 -13.76
N GLN A 224 11.04 8.84 -14.65
CA GLN A 224 10.98 9.02 -16.10
C GLN A 224 9.53 9.18 -16.59
N SER A 225 8.56 8.52 -15.94
CA SER A 225 7.16 8.55 -16.34
C SER A 225 6.30 9.42 -15.43
N GLN A 226 5.46 10.28 -16.01
CA GLN A 226 4.43 11.00 -15.25
C GLN A 226 3.27 10.12 -14.78
N SER A 227 3.10 8.93 -15.38
CA SER A 227 2.03 7.98 -15.01
C SER A 227 2.26 7.35 -13.64
N GLY A 228 3.53 7.26 -13.20
CA GLY A 228 3.93 6.52 -12.02
C GLY A 228 3.62 5.02 -12.09
N ASP A 229 3.23 4.48 -13.24
CA ASP A 229 2.82 3.08 -13.37
C ASP A 229 4.07 2.19 -13.50
N ALA A 230 4.19 1.21 -12.59
CA ALA A 230 5.32 0.30 -12.53
C ALA A 230 4.84 -1.15 -12.41
N LEU A 231 5.59 -2.04 -13.05
CA LEU A 231 5.34 -3.48 -13.03
C LEU A 231 6.56 -4.18 -12.43
N LEU A 232 6.31 -5.21 -11.62
CA LEU A 232 7.34 -6.08 -11.08
C LEU A 232 7.10 -7.52 -11.54
N GLY A 233 8.13 -8.18 -12.02
CA GLY A 233 8.14 -9.60 -12.32
C GLY A 233 9.29 -10.29 -11.59
N ILE A 234 9.01 -11.44 -10.97
CA ILE A 234 10.02 -12.27 -10.30
C ILE A 234 9.87 -13.69 -10.81
N GLY A 235 11.00 -14.29 -11.21
CA GLY A 235 11.06 -15.65 -11.71
C GLY A 235 12.36 -16.35 -11.34
N GLU A 236 12.30 -17.66 -11.13
CA GLU A 236 13.45 -18.49 -10.77
C GLU A 236 13.57 -19.71 -11.67
N SER A 237 14.79 -20.05 -12.04
CA SER A 237 15.09 -21.25 -12.82
C SER A 237 16.41 -21.87 -12.39
N GLN A 238 16.49 -23.20 -12.46
CA GLN A 238 17.76 -23.93 -12.33
C GLN A 238 18.38 -24.29 -13.68
N ARG A 239 17.69 -23.98 -14.79
CA ARG A 239 18.12 -24.39 -16.14
C ARG A 239 18.91 -23.32 -16.86
N SER A 240 18.40 -22.08 -16.85
CA SER A 240 18.98 -20.96 -17.59
C SER A 240 18.42 -19.63 -17.10
N ALA A 241 19.16 -18.54 -17.33
CA ALA A 241 18.70 -17.20 -17.03
C ALA A 241 17.49 -16.79 -17.90
N ILE A 242 17.44 -17.23 -19.17
CA ILE A 242 16.29 -16.95 -20.04
C ILE A 242 14.99 -17.58 -19.51
N GLU A 243 15.03 -18.80 -18.96
CA GLU A 243 13.84 -19.41 -18.34
C GLU A 243 13.43 -18.65 -17.06
N ALA A 244 14.39 -18.15 -16.27
CA ALA A 244 14.09 -17.31 -15.11
C ALA A 244 13.39 -16.01 -15.54
N VAL A 245 13.86 -15.37 -16.61
CA VAL A 245 13.23 -14.17 -17.19
C VAL A 245 11.84 -14.48 -17.72
N GLN A 246 11.64 -15.57 -18.46
CA GLN A 246 10.32 -15.99 -18.95
C GLN A 246 9.33 -16.17 -17.81
N LYS A 247 9.73 -16.87 -16.74
CA LYS A 247 8.91 -17.01 -15.53
C LYS A 247 8.63 -15.68 -14.84
N ALA A 248 9.59 -14.75 -14.86
CA ALA A 248 9.39 -13.42 -14.31
C ALA A 248 8.34 -12.64 -15.08
N VAL A 249 8.28 -12.77 -16.41
CA VAL A 249 7.24 -12.17 -17.28
C VAL A 249 5.88 -12.84 -17.09
N GLU A 250 5.84 -14.13 -16.78
CA GLU A 250 4.60 -14.88 -16.54
C GLU A 250 4.13 -14.81 -15.07
N SER A 251 4.87 -14.10 -14.22
CA SER A 251 4.62 -14.02 -12.78
C SER A 251 3.24 -13.43 -12.47
N PRO A 252 2.55 -13.87 -11.39
CA PRO A 252 1.30 -13.26 -10.93
C PRO A 252 1.38 -11.76 -10.63
N LEU A 253 2.59 -11.25 -10.45
CA LEU A 253 2.91 -9.84 -10.24
C LEU A 253 2.81 -9.00 -11.53
N VAL A 254 2.81 -9.65 -12.69
CA VAL A 254 2.77 -9.02 -14.02
C VAL A 254 1.32 -8.94 -14.49
N GLU A 255 0.77 -7.73 -14.56
CA GLU A 255 -0.62 -7.52 -14.94
C GLU A 255 -0.84 -7.20 -16.42
N LYS A 256 0.20 -6.70 -17.08
CA LYS A 256 0.18 -6.24 -18.47
C LYS A 256 1.49 -6.60 -19.17
N SER A 257 1.44 -6.63 -20.50
CA SER A 257 2.61 -6.94 -21.32
C SER A 257 3.72 -5.91 -21.13
N LEU A 258 4.98 -6.38 -21.20
CA LEU A 258 6.18 -5.55 -21.20
C LEU A 258 6.38 -4.77 -22.51
N THR A 259 5.65 -5.10 -23.58
CA THR A 259 5.82 -4.53 -24.94
C THR A 259 5.80 -2.99 -24.96
N GLY A 260 5.05 -2.37 -24.05
CA GLY A 260 4.94 -0.91 -23.98
C GLY A 260 5.99 -0.21 -23.11
N ALA A 261 6.82 -0.94 -22.36
CA ALA A 261 7.73 -0.34 -21.37
C ALA A 261 8.96 0.29 -22.02
N ARG A 262 9.28 1.53 -21.64
CA ARG A 262 10.47 2.27 -22.10
C ARG A 262 11.58 2.40 -21.06
N GLY A 263 11.28 2.17 -19.79
CA GLY A 263 12.28 2.06 -18.72
C GLY A 263 12.21 0.67 -18.10
N LEU A 264 13.34 -0.04 -18.01
CA LEU A 264 13.38 -1.37 -17.44
C LEU A 264 14.65 -1.62 -16.62
N ILE A 265 14.49 -2.20 -15.44
CA ILE A 265 15.58 -2.71 -14.62
C ILE A 265 15.49 -4.22 -14.63
N LEU A 266 16.51 -4.88 -15.17
CA LEU A 266 16.69 -6.32 -15.14
C LEU A 266 17.79 -6.63 -14.14
N ASN A 267 17.46 -7.33 -13.06
CA ASN A 267 18.46 -7.85 -12.13
C ASN A 267 18.49 -9.37 -12.17
N LEU A 268 19.69 -9.92 -12.33
CA LEU A 268 19.95 -11.35 -12.33
C LEU A 268 20.77 -11.72 -11.10
N SER A 269 20.20 -12.54 -10.23
CA SER A 269 20.91 -13.11 -9.09
C SER A 269 21.21 -14.59 -9.33
N GLY A 270 22.44 -15.03 -9.12
CA GLY A 270 22.84 -16.42 -9.28
C GLY A 270 24.16 -16.71 -8.58
N SER A 271 24.63 -17.96 -8.62
CA SER A 271 25.97 -18.30 -8.12
C SER A 271 27.06 -17.93 -9.12
N GLU A 272 28.33 -18.15 -8.76
CA GLU A 272 29.51 -18.00 -9.63
C GLU A 272 29.44 -18.82 -10.95
N ARG A 273 28.44 -19.69 -11.09
CA ARG A 273 28.18 -20.46 -12.33
C ARG A 273 27.45 -19.68 -13.41
N MET A 274 26.82 -18.55 -13.07
CA MET A 274 26.11 -17.72 -14.04
C MET A 274 27.11 -17.10 -15.02
N THR A 275 26.92 -17.37 -16.32
CA THR A 275 27.87 -16.97 -17.35
C THR A 275 27.48 -15.65 -18.00
N LEU A 276 28.42 -15.03 -18.74
CA LEU A 276 28.12 -13.86 -19.56
C LEU A 276 27.07 -14.16 -20.65
N ASP A 277 27.04 -15.40 -21.15
CA ASP A 277 26.08 -15.85 -22.17
C ASP A 277 24.66 -15.88 -21.60
N ASP A 278 24.49 -16.41 -20.38
CA ASP A 278 23.21 -16.38 -19.65
C ASP A 278 22.65 -14.96 -19.53
N VAL A 279 23.51 -14.01 -19.14
CA VAL A 279 23.15 -12.59 -19.01
C VAL A 279 22.79 -11.97 -20.36
N GLY A 280 23.53 -12.32 -21.41
CA GLY A 280 23.28 -11.87 -22.78
C GLY A 280 21.94 -12.37 -23.33
N GLU A 281 21.65 -13.66 -23.20
CA GLU A 281 20.38 -14.26 -23.62
C GLU A 281 19.18 -13.65 -22.90
N ALA A 282 19.29 -13.52 -21.56
CA ALA A 282 18.27 -12.88 -20.74
C ALA A 282 17.98 -11.43 -21.17
N THR A 283 19.03 -10.66 -21.43
CA THR A 283 18.91 -9.25 -21.88
C THR A 283 18.30 -9.16 -23.28
N ASN A 284 18.68 -10.05 -24.20
CA ASN A 284 18.13 -10.08 -25.56
C ASN A 284 16.64 -10.43 -25.55
N TYR A 285 16.24 -11.43 -24.75
CA TYR A 285 14.83 -11.78 -24.59
C TYR A 285 14.00 -10.58 -24.12
N ILE A 286 14.49 -9.80 -23.15
CA ILE A 286 13.81 -8.58 -22.71
C ILE A 286 13.69 -7.56 -23.84
N ARG A 287 14.76 -7.31 -24.60
CA ARG A 287 14.75 -6.36 -25.73
C ARG A 287 13.72 -6.74 -26.80
N GLU A 288 13.56 -8.02 -27.07
CA GLU A 288 12.58 -8.52 -28.05
C GLU A 288 11.12 -8.40 -27.55
N ASN A 289 10.92 -8.37 -26.24
CA ASN A 289 9.60 -8.35 -25.60
C ASN A 289 9.21 -6.99 -25.00
N THR A 290 9.97 -5.93 -25.30
CA THR A 290 9.76 -4.56 -24.79
C THR A 290 9.72 -3.54 -25.94
N HIS A 291 9.59 -2.25 -25.61
CA HIS A 291 9.60 -1.19 -26.61
C HIS A 291 10.97 -1.12 -27.32
N PRO A 292 11.05 -0.85 -28.64
CA PRO A 292 12.33 -0.75 -29.35
C PRO A 292 13.33 0.26 -28.75
N ASP A 293 12.81 1.35 -28.20
CA ASP A 293 13.58 2.40 -27.52
C ASP A 293 13.69 2.18 -25.99
N VAL A 294 13.59 0.94 -25.51
CA VAL A 294 13.72 0.64 -24.07
C VAL A 294 15.11 0.99 -23.55
N ASN A 295 15.16 1.72 -22.44
CA ASN A 295 16.35 1.87 -21.63
C ASN A 295 16.42 0.74 -20.61
N ILE A 296 17.40 -0.16 -20.76
CA ILE A 296 17.59 -1.32 -19.87
C ILE A 296 18.77 -1.05 -18.94
N ILE A 297 18.50 -1.05 -17.64
CA ILE A 297 19.49 -1.05 -16.58
C ILE A 297 19.68 -2.49 -16.12
N LEU A 298 20.89 -3.01 -16.30
CA LEU A 298 21.23 -4.39 -15.95
C LEU A 298 21.94 -4.43 -14.61
N GLY A 299 21.42 -5.22 -13.69
CA GLY A 299 22.05 -5.58 -12.42
C GLY A 299 22.43 -7.05 -12.40
N THR A 300 23.55 -7.37 -11.73
CA THR A 300 23.92 -8.76 -11.46
C THR A 300 24.41 -8.93 -10.03
N ILE A 301 23.88 -9.93 -9.33
CA ILE A 301 24.27 -10.28 -7.97
C ILE A 301 24.81 -11.71 -7.99
N ILE A 302 26.02 -11.90 -7.47
CA ILE A 302 26.61 -13.23 -7.29
C ILE A 302 26.46 -13.65 -5.83
N ASP A 303 25.64 -14.68 -5.60
CA ASP A 303 25.42 -15.29 -4.30
C ASP A 303 25.64 -16.81 -4.39
N SER A 304 26.73 -17.26 -3.75
CA SER A 304 27.11 -18.67 -3.68
C SER A 304 26.09 -19.54 -2.96
N SER A 305 25.21 -18.96 -2.14
CA SER A 305 24.12 -19.68 -1.45
C SER A 305 23.04 -20.18 -2.41
N MET A 306 22.91 -19.56 -3.59
CA MET A 306 21.87 -19.87 -4.58
C MET A 306 22.10 -21.19 -5.33
N GLY A 307 23.29 -21.79 -5.24
CA GLY A 307 23.59 -23.08 -5.85
C GLY A 307 23.42 -23.06 -7.38
N GLN A 308 22.41 -23.76 -7.91
CA GLN A 308 22.09 -23.77 -9.35
C GLN A 308 20.96 -22.82 -9.72
N THR A 309 20.34 -22.15 -8.75
CA THR A 309 19.19 -21.28 -8.98
C THR A 309 19.66 -19.92 -9.51
N ILE A 310 19.03 -19.48 -10.58
CA ILE A 310 19.11 -18.13 -11.12
C ILE A 310 17.74 -17.48 -10.87
N ARG A 311 17.75 -16.30 -10.26
CA ARG A 311 16.57 -15.45 -10.05
C ARG A 311 16.65 -14.25 -10.99
N ALA A 312 15.59 -14.04 -11.75
CA ALA A 312 15.39 -12.82 -12.53
C ALA A 312 14.36 -11.92 -11.85
N THR A 313 14.71 -10.65 -11.71
CA THR A 313 13.83 -9.58 -11.27
C THR A 313 13.71 -8.56 -12.38
N ILE A 314 12.47 -8.22 -12.73
CA ILE A 314 12.16 -7.24 -13.78
C ILE A 314 11.33 -6.14 -13.16
N ILE A 315 11.79 -4.89 -13.23
CA ILE A 315 10.99 -3.71 -12.91
C ILE A 315 10.81 -2.93 -14.20
N ALA A 316 9.56 -2.83 -14.68
CA ALA A 316 9.24 -2.11 -15.90
C ALA A 316 8.41 -0.86 -15.60
N THR A 317 8.72 0.23 -16.29
CA THR A 317 8.14 1.57 -16.09
C THR A 317 7.99 2.27 -17.44
N ASP A 318 7.37 3.46 -17.43
CA ASP A 318 7.21 4.31 -18.62
C ASP A 318 6.53 3.59 -19.80
N PHE A 319 5.35 3.05 -19.52
CA PHE A 319 4.56 2.36 -20.54
C PHE A 319 3.94 3.37 -21.51
N VAL A 320 3.98 3.08 -22.83
CA VAL A 320 3.37 3.92 -23.89
C VAL A 320 1.88 4.19 -23.63
N ASP A 321 1.16 3.19 -23.12
CA ASP A 321 -0.26 3.29 -22.74
C ASP A 321 -0.46 3.84 -21.31
N GLY A 322 0.57 4.45 -20.70
CA GLY A 322 0.53 5.02 -19.36
C GLY A 322 -0.45 6.19 -19.29
N VAL A 323 -1.73 5.90 -19.11
CA VAL A 323 -2.76 6.92 -18.89
C VAL A 323 -2.63 7.39 -17.45
N VAL A 324 -2.28 8.66 -17.24
CA VAL A 324 -2.56 9.32 -15.96
C VAL A 324 -4.07 9.27 -15.80
N MET A 325 -4.59 8.38 -14.94
CA MET A 325 -5.99 8.36 -14.59
C MET A 325 -6.28 9.65 -13.84
N LYS A 326 -6.61 10.73 -14.58
CA LYS A 326 -7.15 11.93 -13.97
C LYS A 326 -8.38 11.48 -13.21
N ALA A 327 -8.34 11.61 -11.89
CA ALA A 327 -9.53 11.52 -11.06
C ALA A 327 -10.53 12.51 -11.66
N GLN A 328 -11.51 12.00 -12.42
CA GLN A 328 -12.62 12.81 -12.84
C GLN A 328 -13.28 13.23 -11.55
N ARG A 329 -13.09 14.50 -11.20
CA ARG A 329 -13.93 15.17 -10.23
C ARG A 329 -15.32 15.10 -10.85
N MET A 330 -16.10 14.09 -10.47
CA MET A 330 -17.54 14.14 -10.71
C MET A 330 -17.99 15.38 -9.96
N GLU A 331 -18.20 16.47 -10.69
CA GLU A 331 -19.07 17.53 -10.21
C GLU A 331 -20.35 16.83 -9.83
N ALA A 332 -20.62 16.76 -8.52
CA ALA A 332 -21.90 16.31 -8.03
C ALA A 332 -22.93 17.09 -8.85
N PRO A 333 -23.85 16.43 -9.58
CA PRO A 333 -24.84 17.17 -10.34
C PRO A 333 -25.52 18.09 -9.34
N GLU A 334 -25.44 19.40 -9.59
CA GLU A 334 -26.23 20.36 -8.84
C GLU A 334 -27.65 19.85 -8.89
N SER A 335 -28.12 19.40 -7.75
CA SER A 335 -29.49 18.97 -7.55
C SER A 335 -30.36 20.17 -7.86
N LYS A 336 -30.84 20.26 -9.12
CA LYS A 336 -32.02 21.05 -9.46
C LYS A 336 -33.22 20.33 -8.86
N LEU A 337 -33.29 20.32 -7.52
CA LEU A 337 -34.56 20.20 -6.84
C LEU A 337 -35.37 21.42 -7.29
N LYS A 338 -36.20 21.23 -8.32
CA LYS A 338 -37.40 22.04 -8.46
C LYS A 338 -38.12 21.91 -7.13
N THR A 339 -38.20 23.02 -6.40
CA THR A 339 -39.16 23.18 -5.32
C THR A 339 -40.55 23.15 -5.95
N GLU A 340 -41.05 21.96 -6.25
CA GLU A 340 -42.49 21.76 -6.33
C GLU A 340 -43.00 21.85 -4.91
N SER A 341 -43.87 22.83 -4.67
CA SER A 341 -44.54 23.03 -3.40
C SER A 341 -45.16 21.70 -2.98
N ILE A 342 -44.73 21.17 -1.84
CA ILE A 342 -45.34 20.00 -1.21
C ILE A 342 -46.78 20.41 -0.91
N ALA A 343 -47.71 20.00 -1.78
CA ALA A 343 -49.13 20.09 -1.48
C ALA A 343 -49.35 19.34 -0.16
N SER A 344 -50.00 20.01 0.77
CA SER A 344 -50.31 19.51 2.11
C SER A 344 -50.92 18.12 2.04
N LEU A 345 -50.12 17.09 2.33
CA LEU A 345 -50.62 15.74 2.52
C LEU A 345 -51.35 15.72 3.87
N GLU A 346 -52.66 15.52 3.82
CA GLU A 346 -53.44 15.32 5.05
C GLU A 346 -52.95 14.07 5.78
N PRO A 347 -52.83 14.12 7.13
CA PRO A 347 -52.42 12.97 7.91
C PRO A 347 -53.48 11.86 7.85
N PRO A 348 -53.04 10.58 7.85
CA PRO A 348 -53.92 9.42 7.75
C PRO A 348 -54.92 9.32 8.91
N SER A 349 -56.11 8.78 8.62
CA SER A 349 -57.32 8.82 9.47
C SER A 349 -57.16 8.22 10.88
N PHE A 350 -56.12 7.43 11.16
CA PHE A 350 -55.88 6.89 12.50
C PHE A 350 -55.34 7.94 13.49
N MET A 351 -54.86 9.10 13.02
CA MET A 351 -54.50 10.26 13.86
C MET A 351 -55.71 11.12 14.27
N LYS A 352 -56.90 10.88 13.72
CA LYS A 352 -58.14 11.61 14.03
C LYS A 352 -59.01 10.86 15.04
N GLN A 353 -58.45 10.37 16.16
CA GLN A 353 -59.26 9.90 17.28
C GLN A 353 -59.59 11.06 18.24
N PRO A 354 -60.82 11.14 18.78
CA PRO A 354 -61.18 12.18 19.74
C PRO A 354 -60.43 11.95 21.05
N THR A 355 -59.73 12.98 21.53
CA THR A 355 -59.20 13.01 22.90
C THR A 355 -60.36 12.96 23.88
N GLU A 356 -60.56 11.82 24.55
CA GLU A 356 -61.35 11.76 25.77
C GLU A 356 -60.71 12.65 26.84
N LYS A 357 -61.53 13.48 27.49
CA LYS A 357 -61.09 14.41 28.53
C LYS A 357 -60.56 13.62 29.73
N VAL A 358 -59.25 13.63 29.91
CA VAL A 358 -58.60 13.19 31.16
C VAL A 358 -59.05 14.14 32.28
N PRO A 359 -59.56 13.65 33.43
CA PRO A 359 -59.92 14.52 34.54
C PRO A 359 -58.68 15.21 35.13
N ALA A 360 -58.83 16.49 35.49
CA ALA A 360 -57.76 17.29 36.07
C ALA A 360 -57.21 16.66 37.35
N PHE A 361 -55.91 16.42 37.38
CA PHE A 361 -55.21 15.98 38.59
C PHE A 361 -55.27 17.09 39.64
N ALA A 362 -55.97 16.83 40.74
CA ALA A 362 -55.91 17.65 41.94
C ALA A 362 -54.52 17.54 42.57
N SER A 363 -53.94 18.69 42.94
CA SER A 363 -52.68 18.76 43.68
C SER A 363 -52.81 18.06 45.03
N ARG A 364 -52.24 16.86 45.17
CA ARG A 364 -51.96 16.27 46.47
C ARG A 364 -50.49 16.51 46.80
N SER A 365 -50.27 17.45 47.71
CA SER A 365 -49.11 17.47 48.59
C SER A 365 -49.10 16.17 49.39
N ASP A 366 -48.27 15.20 49.01
CA ASP A 366 -47.74 14.13 49.87
C ASP A 366 -46.85 13.22 49.01
N PHE A 367 -45.61 13.67 48.78
CA PHE A 367 -44.52 12.78 48.43
C PHE A 367 -43.32 13.19 49.29
N ALA A 368 -43.16 12.51 50.42
CA ALA A 368 -42.01 12.70 51.28
C ALA A 368 -40.77 12.15 50.58
N LEU A 369 -39.82 13.03 50.27
CA LEU A 369 -38.48 12.64 49.82
C LEU A 369 -37.75 11.96 50.99
N PRO A 370 -37.15 10.77 50.81
CA PRO A 370 -36.27 10.22 51.82
C PRO A 370 -35.02 11.11 51.95
N LYS A 371 -34.77 11.62 53.16
CA LYS A 371 -33.56 12.39 53.48
C LYS A 371 -32.34 11.49 53.37
N PHE A 372 -31.43 11.83 52.46
CA PHE A 372 -30.05 11.34 52.46
C PHE A 372 -29.29 12.15 53.51
N ASP A 373 -28.75 11.48 54.53
CA ASP A 373 -27.94 12.10 55.59
C ASP A 373 -26.45 11.96 55.24
N PRO A 374 -25.72 13.06 54.99
CA PRO A 374 -24.28 13.01 54.74
C PRO A 374 -23.53 13.21 56.07
N PHE A 375 -22.55 12.33 56.31
CA PHE A 375 -21.57 12.33 57.41
C PHE A 375 -22.03 11.78 58.76
N HIS A 376 -21.46 10.63 59.15
CA HIS A 376 -20.71 10.51 60.41
C HIS A 376 -19.56 9.48 60.29
N PRO A 377 -18.48 9.62 61.09
CA PRO A 377 -17.16 9.06 60.81
C PRO A 377 -16.88 7.68 61.44
N LYS A 378 -15.78 7.09 60.98
CA LYS A 378 -15.11 5.83 61.38
C LYS A 378 -15.32 5.34 62.83
N LYS A 379 -15.37 4.02 62.97
CA LYS A 379 -14.36 3.26 63.75
C LYS A 379 -13.94 2.00 63.00
#